data_AF-A0A7S4F2D2-F1
#
_entry.id   AF-A0A7S4F2D2-F1
#
_cell.length_a   1.000
_cell.length_b   1.000
_cell.length_c   1.000
_cell.angle_alpha   90.00
_cell.angle_beta   90.00
_cell.angle_gamma   90.00
#
_symmetry.space_group_name_H-M   'P 1'
#
loop_
_entity.id
_entity.type
_entity.pdbx_description
1 polymer ?
#
loop_
_entity_poly.entity_id
_entity_poly.type
_entity_poly.pdbx_seq_one_letter_code
_entity_poly.pdbx_strand_id
1 'polypeptide(L)'
;GAVSLSPKLEMHLLRLTSTQQRIEDQLGILATALARLEQQGSSSVGRSQFNRRIHAKGQASEAVDRLQQKMRMEDPQKAEESEEDGRGAADASRGKVGRSRSGPDSPQCDGRVPYHTLLTSQGNPYQQWQSRIMYFHWKKQQAAGGACTEMEGFTRLCATPNGAPDGLESEIPTIFTHTLPEEVIASHFYFNVLNRPESIRQLLASPSLLAQITSSFVLVLETDHVLMQPIPNLATPTQPAAYVFGYMHAQPAQDYIIKRYWPEGSSKQLQPVGPSPLLIHLDQLR
;
A
#
# COMPACT_ATOMS: atom_id res chain seq x y z
N GLY A 1 -10.37 -21.36 -10.88
CA GLY A 1 -10.92 -22.46 -10.07
C GLY A 1 -10.17 -22.49 -8.76
N ALA A 2 -10.86 -22.64 -7.63
CA ALA A 2 -10.18 -22.74 -6.33
C ALA A 2 -9.39 -24.05 -6.28
N VAL A 3 -8.07 -23.96 -6.12
CA VAL A 3 -7.21 -25.13 -5.89
C VAL A 3 -7.54 -25.65 -4.50
N SER A 4 -8.13 -26.85 -4.41
CA SER A 4 -8.40 -27.51 -3.13
C SER A 4 -7.08 -27.99 -2.54
N LEU A 5 -6.74 -27.48 -1.35
CA LEU A 5 -5.61 -27.98 -0.58
C LEU A 5 -5.86 -29.45 -0.18
N SER A 6 -4.79 -30.22 0.02
CA SER A 6 -4.94 -31.57 0.55
C SER A 6 -5.41 -31.52 2.02
N PRO A 7 -6.20 -32.49 2.51
CA PRO A 7 -6.67 -32.52 3.90
C PRO A 7 -5.55 -32.47 4.94
N LYS A 8 -4.37 -33.01 4.61
CA LYS A 8 -3.18 -32.95 5.49
C LYS A 8 -2.63 -31.52 5.58
N LEU A 9 -2.55 -30.81 4.45
CA LEU A 9 -2.06 -29.44 4.39
C LEU A 9 -3.02 -28.47 5.09
N GLU A 10 -4.33 -28.69 4.93
CA GLU A 10 -5.37 -27.94 5.62
C GLU A 10 -5.30 -28.11 7.15
N MET A 11 -5.12 -29.34 7.63
CA MET A 11 -4.91 -29.62 9.06
C MET A 11 -3.64 -28.98 9.62
N HIS A 12 -2.56 -28.91 8.84
CA HIS A 12 -1.34 -28.22 9.26
C HIS A 12 -1.53 -26.70 9.31
N LEU A 13 -2.20 -26.12 8.31
CA LEU A 13 -2.55 -24.69 8.30
C LEU A 13 -3.42 -24.33 9.51
N LEU A 14 -4.43 -25.13 9.84
CA LEU A 14 -5.26 -24.93 11.04
C LEU A 14 -4.45 -24.93 12.34
N ARG A 15 -3.47 -25.85 12.46
CA ARG A 15 -2.56 -25.89 13.62
C ARG A 15 -1.65 -24.66 13.69
N LEU A 16 -1.14 -24.20 12.54
CA LEU A 16 -0.33 -22.97 12.48
C LEU A 16 -1.16 -21.74 12.82
N THR A 17 -2.40 -21.63 12.33
CA THR A 17 -3.31 -20.53 12.68
C THR A 17 -3.62 -20.53 14.18
N SER A 18 -3.88 -21.71 14.77
CA SER A 18 -4.07 -21.81 16.22
C SER A 18 -2.82 -21.43 17.02
N THR A 19 -1.63 -21.77 16.50
CA THR A 19 -0.35 -21.39 17.10
C THR A 19 -0.11 -19.89 17.01
N GLN A 20 -0.42 -19.27 15.86
CA GLN A 20 -0.34 -17.83 15.62
C GLN A 20 -1.20 -17.06 16.61
N GLN A 21 -2.47 -17.45 16.75
CA GLN A 21 -3.38 -16.82 17.72
C GLN A 21 -2.84 -16.86 19.15
N ARG A 22 -2.28 -18.00 19.58
CA ARG A 22 -1.68 -18.12 20.92
C ARG A 22 -0.47 -17.22 21.13
N ILE A 23 0.33 -16.98 20.08
CA ILE A 23 1.48 -16.07 20.15
C ILE A 23 1.00 -14.62 20.25
N GLU A 24 0.00 -14.24 19.47
CA GLU A 24 -0.61 -12.91 19.51
C GLU A 24 -1.27 -12.60 20.86
N ASP A 25 -2.01 -13.56 21.43
CA ASP A 25 -2.62 -13.42 22.77
C ASP A 25 -1.53 -13.19 23.83
N GLN A 26 -0.42 -13.93 23.75
CA GLN A 26 0.72 -13.76 24.66
C GLN A 26 1.43 -12.41 24.48
N LEU A 27 1.55 -11.92 23.25
CA LEU A 27 2.08 -10.58 22.96
C LEU A 27 1.20 -9.50 23.58
N GLY A 28 -0.12 -9.61 23.44
CA GLY A 28 -1.09 -8.67 24.06
C GLY A 28 -0.97 -8.63 25.59
N ILE A 29 -0.83 -9.80 26.23
CA ILE A 29 -0.62 -9.89 27.69
C ILE A 29 0.70 -9.23 28.10
N LEU A 30 1.80 -9.50 27.38
CA LEU A 30 3.12 -8.95 27.68
C LEU A 30 3.16 -7.43 27.47
N ALA A 31 2.54 -6.91 26.41
CA ALA A 31 2.44 -5.47 26.15
C ALA A 31 1.62 -4.76 27.24
N THR A 32 0.50 -5.34 27.66
CA THR A 32 -0.32 -4.80 28.76
C THR A 32 0.44 -4.78 30.08
N ALA A 33 1.21 -5.83 30.37
CA ALA A 33 2.04 -5.91 31.56
C ALA A 33 3.19 -4.88 31.54
N LEU A 34 3.82 -4.66 30.38
CA LEU A 34 4.84 -3.64 30.22
C LEU A 34 4.29 -2.22 30.48
N ALA A 35 3.13 -1.89 29.90
CA ALA A 35 2.48 -0.60 30.11
C ALA A 35 2.15 -0.34 31.60
N ARG A 36 1.76 -1.38 32.35
CA ARG A 36 1.53 -1.28 33.80
C ARG A 36 2.83 -1.02 34.58
N LEU A 37 3.94 -1.65 34.18
CA LEU A 37 5.26 -1.44 34.79
C LEU A 37 5.82 -0.03 34.50
N GLU A 38 5.46 0.56 33.36
CA GLU A 38 5.80 1.95 33.02
C GLU A 38 5.05 2.93 33.92
N GLN A 39 3.75 2.72 34.14
CA GLN A 39 2.94 3.55 35.04
C GLN A 39 3.36 3.46 36.53
N GLN A 40 3.89 2.31 36.96
CA GLN A 40 4.31 2.09 38.36
C GLN A 40 5.75 2.51 38.66
N GLY A 41 6.48 3.12 37.71
CA GLY A 41 7.86 3.55 37.95
C GLY A 41 8.85 2.40 38.21
N SER A 42 8.56 1.20 37.71
CA SER A 42 9.32 -0.02 38.02
C SER A 42 10.74 -0.03 37.42
N SER A 43 11.65 -0.80 38.04
CA SER A 43 13.09 -0.83 37.73
C SER A 43 13.44 -1.18 36.26
N SER A 44 14.58 -0.67 35.79
CA SER A 44 15.10 -0.89 34.42
C SER A 44 15.33 -2.37 34.06
N VAL A 45 15.62 -3.21 35.06
CA VAL A 45 15.87 -4.65 34.88
C VAL A 45 14.58 -5.40 34.51
N GLY A 46 13.46 -5.09 35.16
CA GLY A 46 12.15 -5.70 34.86
C GLY A 46 11.67 -5.35 33.44
N ARG A 47 11.88 -4.09 33.03
CA ARG A 47 11.55 -3.61 31.67
C ARG A 47 12.37 -4.31 30.59
N SER A 48 13.68 -4.45 30.81
CA SER A 48 14.60 -5.14 29.88
C SER A 48 14.21 -6.61 29.66
N GLN A 49 13.69 -7.30 30.68
CA GLN A 49 13.25 -8.69 30.54
C GLN A 49 11.93 -8.80 29.75
N PHE A 50 10.97 -7.90 29.97
CA PHE A 50 9.72 -7.88 29.20
C PHE A 50 9.95 -7.54 27.73
N ASN A 51 10.79 -6.53 27.43
CA ASN A 51 11.13 -6.17 26.05
C ASN A 51 11.79 -7.33 25.29
N ARG A 52 12.69 -8.07 25.94
CA ARG A 52 13.30 -9.28 25.34
C ARG A 52 12.26 -10.37 25.04
N ARG A 53 11.27 -10.57 25.92
CA ARG A 53 10.20 -11.55 25.71
C ARG A 53 9.24 -11.13 24.59
N ILE A 54 8.89 -9.85 24.51
CA ILE A 54 8.08 -9.30 23.41
C ILE A 54 8.80 -9.48 22.08
N HIS A 55 10.08 -9.12 22.01
CA HIS A 55 10.89 -9.29 20.79
C HIS A 55 10.97 -10.76 20.35
N ALA A 56 11.29 -11.69 21.27
CA ALA A 56 11.35 -13.11 20.95
C ALA A 56 10.01 -13.68 20.47
N LYS A 57 8.89 -13.21 21.03
CA LYS A 57 7.54 -13.61 20.61
C LYS A 57 7.17 -13.00 19.25
N GLY A 58 7.57 -11.76 18.97
CA GLY A 58 7.41 -11.13 17.66
C GLY A 58 8.14 -11.92 16.57
N GLN A 59 9.40 -12.31 16.81
CA GLN A 59 10.16 -13.16 15.89
C GLN A 59 9.50 -14.53 15.66
N ALA A 60 8.90 -15.12 16.70
CA ALA A 60 8.17 -16.37 16.57
C ALA A 60 6.88 -16.22 15.74
N SER A 61 6.16 -15.10 15.91
CA SER A 61 4.98 -14.74 15.09
C SER A 61 5.37 -14.63 13.61
N GLU A 62 6.42 -13.85 13.31
CA GLU A 62 6.91 -13.68 11.93
C GLU A 62 7.36 -15.01 11.30
N ALA A 63 7.96 -15.91 12.09
CA ALA A 63 8.35 -17.23 11.61
C ALA A 63 7.14 -18.10 11.25
N VAL A 64 6.07 -18.06 12.06
CA VAL A 64 4.81 -18.78 11.79
C VAL A 64 4.13 -18.22 10.55
N ASP A 65 4.09 -16.89 10.39
CA ASP A 65 3.51 -16.24 9.21
C ASP A 65 4.25 -16.63 7.92
N ARG A 66 5.59 -16.63 7.95
CA ARG A 66 6.41 -17.10 6.81
C ARG A 66 6.15 -18.56 6.46
N LEU A 67 5.94 -19.41 7.46
CA LEU A 67 5.59 -20.82 7.23
C LEU A 67 4.20 -20.96 6.61
N GLN A 68 3.20 -20.22 7.12
CA GLN A 68 1.86 -20.21 6.53
C GLN A 68 1.90 -19.71 5.08
N GLN A 69 2.68 -18.68 4.77
CA GLN A 69 2.84 -18.16 3.43
C GLN A 69 3.50 -19.18 2.49
N LYS A 70 4.56 -19.86 2.94
CA LYS A 70 5.18 -20.96 2.17
C LYS A 70 4.19 -22.09 1.88
N MET A 71 3.43 -22.53 2.88
CA MET A 71 2.46 -23.61 2.73
C MET A 71 1.25 -23.26 1.85
N ARG A 72 0.92 -21.97 1.72
CA ARG A 72 -0.12 -21.49 0.80
C ARG A 72 0.38 -21.37 -0.65
N MET A 73 1.69 -21.28 -0.84
CA MET A 73 2.35 -21.12 -2.15
C MET A 73 2.89 -22.45 -2.72
N GLU A 74 2.88 -23.54 -1.93
CA GLU A 74 3.21 -24.88 -2.42
C GLU A 74 2.06 -25.44 -3.27
N ASP A 75 2.27 -25.38 -4.58
CA ASP A 75 1.43 -25.96 -5.63
C ASP A 75 1.42 -27.51 -5.52
N PRO A 76 0.25 -28.19 -5.49
CA PRO A 76 0.19 -29.65 -5.39
C PRO A 76 0.80 -30.42 -6.56
N GLN A 77 1.19 -29.76 -7.66
CA GLN A 77 1.64 -30.44 -8.89
C GLN A 77 3.12 -30.87 -8.90
N LYS A 78 3.93 -30.57 -7.88
CA LYS A 78 5.38 -30.89 -7.91
C LYS A 78 5.78 -32.22 -7.25
N ALA A 79 4.84 -33.10 -6.96
CA ALA A 79 5.11 -34.40 -6.33
C ALA A 79 5.06 -35.62 -7.28
N GLU A 80 4.71 -35.45 -8.56
CA GLU A 80 4.58 -36.58 -9.51
C GLU A 80 5.49 -36.49 -10.76
N GLU A 81 6.24 -35.41 -10.99
CA GLU A 81 7.10 -35.25 -12.19
C GLU A 81 8.60 -35.57 -11.94
N SER A 82 8.89 -36.60 -11.15
CA SER A 82 10.24 -37.19 -11.10
C SER A 82 10.24 -38.65 -11.55
N GLU A 83 9.57 -38.95 -12.67
CA GLU A 83 9.72 -40.20 -13.40
C GLU A 83 9.07 -40.05 -14.79
N GLU A 84 9.74 -39.35 -15.72
CA GLU A 84 9.79 -39.72 -17.16
C GLU A 84 10.58 -38.65 -17.93
N ASP A 85 11.88 -38.92 -18.05
CA ASP A 85 12.79 -38.25 -18.96
C ASP A 85 12.63 -38.89 -20.34
N GLY A 86 12.24 -38.13 -21.38
CA GLY A 86 11.97 -38.76 -22.67
C GLY A 86 11.49 -37.90 -23.83
N ARG A 87 12.43 -37.17 -24.46
CA ARG A 87 12.51 -36.87 -25.91
C ARG A 87 11.58 -35.78 -26.49
N GLY A 88 12.20 -34.90 -27.30
CA GLY A 88 11.55 -34.38 -28.52
C GLY A 88 11.84 -32.92 -28.84
N ALA A 89 12.55 -32.68 -29.94
CA ALA A 89 13.03 -31.38 -30.40
C ALA A 89 11.97 -30.51 -31.12
N ALA A 90 12.27 -29.20 -31.12
CA ALA A 90 12.10 -28.18 -32.17
C ALA A 90 10.75 -27.99 -32.90
N ASP A 91 10.22 -26.76 -32.92
CA ASP A 91 10.11 -25.97 -34.17
C ASP A 91 9.82 -24.47 -33.87
N ALA A 92 10.29 -23.61 -34.75
CA ALA A 92 10.17 -22.17 -34.73
C ALA A 92 8.90 -21.70 -35.46
N SER A 93 8.21 -20.68 -34.95
CA SER A 93 7.47 -19.78 -35.84
C SER A 93 7.29 -18.37 -35.26
N ARG A 94 7.68 -17.39 -36.08
CA ARG A 94 7.46 -15.95 -35.94
C ARG A 94 5.96 -15.63 -36.02
N GLY A 95 5.42 -14.96 -35.00
CA GLY A 95 4.09 -14.35 -35.02
C GLY A 95 4.16 -12.83 -34.95
N LYS A 96 3.63 -12.17 -35.98
CA LYS A 96 3.60 -10.72 -36.23
C LYS A 96 2.93 -9.91 -35.10
N VAL A 97 3.55 -8.78 -34.76
CA VAL A 97 2.95 -7.65 -34.03
C VAL A 97 1.78 -7.09 -34.87
N GLY A 98 0.56 -7.37 -34.42
CA GLY A 98 -0.66 -6.78 -34.94
C GLY A 98 -0.79 -5.34 -34.45
N ARG A 99 -0.55 -4.39 -35.34
CA ARG A 99 -0.87 -2.98 -35.16
C ARG A 99 -2.40 -2.85 -35.07
N SER A 100 -2.91 -2.51 -33.90
CA SER A 100 -4.35 -2.29 -33.66
C SER A 100 -4.86 -1.21 -34.61
N ARG A 101 -5.86 -1.57 -35.42
CA ARG A 101 -6.61 -0.66 -36.28
C ARG A 101 -7.64 0.04 -35.40
N SER A 102 -7.52 1.35 -35.25
CA SER A 102 -8.57 2.22 -34.70
C SER A 102 -9.80 2.14 -35.63
N GLY A 103 -10.86 1.50 -35.16
CA GLY A 103 -12.18 1.56 -35.80
C GLY A 103 -12.86 2.92 -35.56
N PRO A 104 -13.95 3.24 -36.29
CA PRO A 104 -14.54 4.59 -36.34
C PRO A 104 -15.46 4.96 -35.16
N ASP A 105 -15.62 4.08 -34.16
CA ASP A 105 -16.64 4.22 -33.10
C ASP A 105 -16.08 4.48 -31.70
N SER A 106 -14.84 4.99 -31.58
CA SER A 106 -14.39 5.48 -30.27
C SER A 106 -15.19 6.74 -29.92
N PRO A 107 -15.94 6.75 -28.79
CA PRO A 107 -16.75 7.90 -28.41
C PRO A 107 -15.85 9.13 -28.26
N GLN A 108 -16.28 10.24 -28.86
CA GLN A 108 -15.54 11.48 -28.84
C GLN A 108 -15.70 12.14 -27.46
N CYS A 109 -14.65 12.08 -26.65
CA CYS A 109 -14.62 12.61 -25.29
C CYS A 109 -13.96 14.00 -25.27
N ASP A 110 -14.57 14.97 -25.95
CA ASP A 110 -14.02 16.33 -26.06
C ASP A 110 -13.87 16.98 -24.68
N GLY A 111 -12.72 17.61 -24.43
CA GLY A 111 -12.43 18.31 -23.17
C GLY A 111 -12.08 17.41 -21.98
N ARG A 112 -12.00 16.08 -22.17
CA ARG A 112 -11.59 15.12 -21.13
C ARG A 112 -10.15 15.40 -20.64
N VAL A 113 -9.96 15.50 -19.34
CA VAL A 113 -8.65 15.65 -18.71
C VAL A 113 -8.39 14.47 -17.76
N PRO A 114 -7.77 13.37 -18.25
CA PRO A 114 -7.58 12.18 -17.43
C PRO A 114 -6.60 12.39 -16.28
N TYR A 115 -6.69 11.53 -15.27
CA TYR A 115 -5.72 11.45 -14.18
C TYR A 115 -5.31 10.00 -13.89
N HIS A 116 -4.16 9.86 -13.23
CA HIS A 116 -3.65 8.60 -12.73
C HIS A 116 -3.86 8.51 -11.21
N THR A 117 -4.50 7.46 -10.73
CA THR A 117 -4.72 7.25 -9.28
C THR A 117 -3.46 6.68 -8.63
N LEU A 118 -3.00 7.33 -7.57
CA LEU A 118 -1.91 6.89 -6.71
C LEU A 118 -2.48 6.46 -5.36
N LEU A 119 -2.52 5.15 -5.09
CA LEU A 119 -2.85 4.64 -3.77
C LEU A 119 -1.59 4.57 -2.91
N THR A 120 -1.46 5.46 -1.92
CA THR A 120 -0.37 5.39 -0.95
C THR A 120 -0.65 4.30 0.09
N SER A 121 0.33 3.42 0.29
CA SER A 121 0.21 2.25 1.17
C SER A 121 1.57 1.85 1.75
N GLN A 122 1.55 0.87 2.65
CA GLN A 122 2.70 0.26 3.28
C GLN A 122 2.52 -1.27 3.25
N GLY A 123 3.61 -2.01 3.06
CA GLY A 123 3.58 -3.47 2.98
C GLY A 123 3.33 -4.10 4.34
N ASN A 124 2.05 -4.35 4.65
CA ASN A 124 1.61 -5.15 5.77
C ASN A 124 0.25 -5.81 5.44
N PRO A 125 -0.11 -6.93 6.11
CA PRO A 125 -1.35 -7.65 5.78
C PRO A 125 -2.62 -6.80 5.86
N TYR A 126 -2.69 -5.85 6.80
CA TYR A 126 -3.84 -4.98 6.96
C TYR A 126 -4.04 -4.07 5.73
N GLN A 127 -2.98 -3.38 5.30
CA GLN A 127 -3.04 -2.52 4.13
C GLN A 127 -3.11 -3.29 2.81
N GLN A 128 -2.67 -4.54 2.77
CA GLN A 128 -2.92 -5.43 1.63
C GLN A 128 -4.42 -5.66 1.42
N TRP A 129 -5.16 -5.95 2.48
CA TRP A 129 -6.62 -6.10 2.42
C TRP A 129 -7.31 -4.80 2.01
N GLN A 130 -6.95 -3.69 2.65
CA GLN A 130 -7.50 -2.39 2.30
C GLN A 130 -7.20 -1.98 0.84
N SER A 131 -5.99 -2.27 0.33
CA SER A 131 -5.62 -1.99 -1.05
C SER A 131 -6.48 -2.76 -2.05
N ARG A 132 -6.82 -4.02 -1.76
CA ARG A 132 -7.73 -4.81 -2.59
C ARG A 132 -9.14 -4.23 -2.61
N ILE A 133 -9.66 -3.79 -1.46
CA ILE A 133 -10.96 -3.12 -1.37
C ILE A 133 -10.96 -1.85 -2.22
N MET A 134 -9.96 -0.98 -2.03
CA MET A 134 -9.81 0.23 -2.83
C MET A 134 -9.74 -0.09 -4.33
N TYR A 135 -8.87 -1.02 -4.74
CA TYR A 135 -8.68 -1.33 -6.16
C TYR A 135 -9.92 -1.94 -6.80
N PHE A 136 -10.66 -2.78 -6.07
CA PHE A 136 -11.97 -3.28 -6.50
C PHE A 136 -12.95 -2.13 -6.74
N HIS A 137 -13.07 -1.20 -5.79
CA HIS A 137 -13.95 -0.05 -5.91
C HIS A 137 -13.50 0.90 -7.02
N TRP A 138 -12.20 1.14 -7.19
CA TRP A 138 -11.67 1.95 -8.28
C TRP A 138 -12.04 1.37 -9.64
N LYS A 139 -11.84 0.06 -9.87
CA LYS A 139 -12.26 -0.59 -11.13
C LYS A 139 -13.77 -0.51 -11.35
N LYS A 140 -14.57 -0.69 -10.28
CA LYS A 140 -16.02 -0.54 -10.34
C LYS A 140 -16.42 0.87 -10.79
N GLN A 141 -15.82 1.91 -10.21
CA GLN A 141 -16.15 3.30 -10.56
C GLN A 141 -15.57 3.73 -11.91
N GLN A 142 -14.39 3.22 -12.29
CA GLN A 142 -13.86 3.40 -13.64
C GLN A 142 -14.84 2.87 -14.68
N ALA A 143 -15.33 1.63 -14.50
CA ALA A 143 -16.31 1.04 -15.39
C ALA A 143 -17.66 1.80 -15.40
N ALA A 144 -18.12 2.24 -14.23
CA ALA A 144 -19.36 3.03 -14.11
C ALA A 144 -19.27 4.41 -14.77
N GLY A 145 -18.07 5.00 -14.86
CA GLY A 145 -17.82 6.24 -15.59
C GLY A 145 -17.89 6.11 -17.12
N GLY A 146 -17.94 4.88 -17.64
CA GLY A 146 -18.07 4.60 -19.07
C GLY A 146 -16.85 5.01 -19.89
N ALA A 147 -17.04 5.13 -21.20
CA ALA A 147 -15.94 5.30 -22.16
C ALA A 147 -15.20 6.65 -22.06
N CYS A 148 -15.83 7.67 -21.46
CA CYS A 148 -15.23 8.99 -21.27
C CYS A 148 -14.77 9.25 -19.82
N THR A 149 -14.70 8.21 -18.98
CA THR A 149 -14.17 8.35 -17.61
C THR A 149 -12.78 8.96 -17.60
N GLU A 150 -12.49 9.86 -16.65
CA GLU A 150 -11.17 10.47 -16.47
C GLU A 150 -10.24 9.60 -15.61
N MET A 151 -10.76 8.52 -15.02
CA MET A 151 -10.02 7.51 -14.26
C MET A 151 -9.20 6.61 -15.20
N GLU A 152 -7.98 6.98 -15.57
CA GLU A 152 -7.25 6.30 -16.64
C GLU A 152 -6.24 5.25 -16.16
N GLY A 153 -5.57 5.52 -15.03
CA GLY A 153 -4.56 4.62 -14.49
C GLY A 153 -4.67 4.46 -12.99
N PHE A 154 -4.08 3.38 -12.47
CA PHE A 154 -4.01 3.11 -11.04
C PHE A 154 -2.65 2.50 -10.72
N THR A 155 -1.95 3.07 -9.76
CA THR A 155 -0.73 2.51 -9.18
C THR A 155 -0.81 2.57 -7.67
N ARG A 156 -0.52 1.46 -7.02
CA ARG A 156 -0.26 1.40 -5.59
C ARG A 156 1.20 1.78 -5.34
N LEU A 157 1.43 2.89 -4.64
CA LEU A 157 2.74 3.24 -4.10
C LEU A 157 2.87 2.57 -2.74
N CYS A 158 3.69 1.52 -2.66
CA CYS A 158 3.79 0.67 -1.48
C CYS A 158 5.17 0.80 -0.83
N ALA A 159 5.22 1.44 0.34
CA ALA A 159 6.44 1.50 1.13
C ALA A 159 6.72 0.15 1.78
N THR A 160 7.88 -0.44 1.47
CA THR A 160 8.33 -1.71 2.05
C THR A 160 9.80 -1.62 2.47
N PRO A 161 10.25 -2.50 3.39
CA PRO A 161 11.66 -2.62 3.70
C PRO A 161 12.46 -2.86 2.42
N ASN A 162 13.40 -1.96 2.12
CA ASN A 162 14.25 -1.98 0.93
C ASN A 162 13.50 -1.97 -0.42
N GLY A 163 12.24 -1.56 -0.48
CA GLY A 163 11.45 -1.61 -1.72
C GLY A 163 11.15 -3.03 -2.19
N ALA A 164 11.19 -4.03 -1.29
CA ALA A 164 10.89 -5.41 -1.63
C ALA A 164 9.40 -5.60 -2.00
N PRO A 165 9.08 -6.53 -2.92
CA PRO A 165 7.70 -6.90 -3.21
C PRO A 165 6.96 -7.46 -1.99
N ASP A 166 5.67 -7.17 -1.88
CA ASP A 166 4.81 -7.64 -0.79
C ASP A 166 3.82 -8.73 -1.23
N GLY A 167 3.87 -9.15 -2.50
CA GLY A 167 3.07 -10.23 -3.06
C GLY A 167 1.74 -9.80 -3.69
N LEU A 168 1.41 -8.49 -3.77
CA LEU A 168 0.22 -8.03 -4.50
C LEU A 168 0.52 -7.48 -5.90
N GLU A 169 1.79 -7.41 -6.31
CA GLU A 169 2.17 -6.84 -7.60
C GLU A 169 1.58 -7.57 -8.81
N SER A 170 1.21 -8.84 -8.66
CA SER A 170 0.49 -9.60 -9.69
C SER A 170 -1.00 -9.27 -9.75
N GLU A 171 -1.57 -8.67 -8.70
CA GLU A 171 -2.99 -8.34 -8.58
C GLU A 171 -3.27 -6.85 -8.82
N ILE A 172 -2.38 -5.98 -8.33
CA ILE A 172 -2.53 -4.52 -8.32
C ILE A 172 -1.24 -3.92 -8.88
N PRO A 173 -1.30 -3.08 -9.94
CA PRO A 173 -0.12 -2.38 -10.42
C PRO A 173 0.54 -1.63 -9.26
N THR A 174 1.79 -1.94 -8.97
CA THR A 174 2.48 -1.48 -7.77
C THR A 174 3.86 -0.95 -8.11
N ILE A 175 4.20 0.19 -7.50
CA ILE A 175 5.57 0.66 -7.38
C ILE A 175 5.96 0.52 -5.90
N PHE A 176 7.04 -0.20 -5.65
CA PHE A 176 7.59 -0.34 -4.30
C PHE A 176 8.59 0.78 -4.01
N THR A 177 8.43 1.41 -2.86
CA THR A 177 9.29 2.47 -2.35
C THR A 177 9.97 2.00 -1.06
N HIS A 178 11.10 2.61 -0.73
CA HIS A 178 11.80 2.31 0.51
C HIS A 178 11.04 2.94 1.68
N THR A 179 10.79 2.16 2.74
CA THR A 179 10.39 2.75 4.02
C THR A 179 11.49 3.65 4.56
N LEU A 180 11.08 4.73 5.24
CA LEU A 180 11.99 5.56 6.03
C LEU A 180 12.72 4.70 7.07
N PRO A 181 13.99 5.05 7.38
CA PRO A 181 14.71 4.41 8.48
C PRO A 181 13.99 4.56 9.81
N GLU A 182 14.15 3.58 10.70
CA GLU A 182 13.46 3.54 11.99
C GLU A 182 13.83 4.74 12.87
N GLU A 183 15.08 5.19 12.82
CA GLU A 183 15.56 6.37 13.55
C GLU A 183 14.86 7.66 13.09
N VAL A 184 14.53 7.76 11.80
CA VAL A 184 13.78 8.89 11.26
C VAL A 184 12.35 8.85 11.78
N ILE A 185 11.69 7.69 11.73
CA ILE A 185 10.33 7.52 12.26
C ILE A 185 10.26 7.81 13.76
N ALA A 186 11.22 7.31 14.54
CA ALA A 186 11.31 7.56 15.98
C ALA A 186 11.46 9.05 16.30
N SER A 187 12.26 9.79 15.51
CA SER A 187 12.42 11.25 15.67
C SER A 187 11.16 12.06 15.35
N HIS A 188 10.14 11.42 14.76
CA HIS A 188 8.84 11.99 14.39
C HIS A 188 7.69 11.28 15.10
N PHE A 189 7.86 11.00 16.40
CA PHE A 189 6.81 10.45 17.27
C PHE A 189 6.27 9.10 16.80
N TYR A 190 7.11 8.29 16.16
CA TYR A 190 6.73 6.98 15.61
C TYR A 190 5.58 7.05 14.59
N PHE A 191 5.46 8.18 13.88
CA PHE A 191 4.40 8.41 12.91
C PHE A 191 4.71 7.68 11.57
N ASN A 192 4.42 6.38 11.52
CA ASN A 192 4.65 5.52 10.35
C ASN A 192 4.01 6.01 9.05
N VAL A 193 2.95 6.81 9.17
CA VAL A 193 2.24 7.44 8.04
C VAL A 193 3.17 8.36 7.22
N LEU A 194 4.31 8.81 7.77
CA LEU A 194 5.34 9.55 7.03
C LEU A 194 5.87 8.82 5.79
N ASN A 195 5.77 7.50 5.73
CA ASN A 195 6.15 6.75 4.53
C ASN A 195 5.30 7.11 3.30
N ARG A 196 4.08 7.65 3.47
CA ARG A 196 3.19 8.03 2.36
C ARG A 196 3.72 9.23 1.57
N PRO A 197 3.95 10.42 2.17
CA PRO A 197 4.56 11.54 1.45
C PRO A 197 5.98 11.20 0.98
N GLU A 198 6.74 10.40 1.74
CA GLU A 198 8.05 9.93 1.31
C GLU A 198 7.98 9.08 0.03
N SER A 199 6.97 8.23 -0.11
CA SER A 199 6.79 7.42 -1.32
C SER A 199 6.49 8.29 -2.54
N ILE A 200 5.71 9.36 -2.36
CA ILE A 200 5.46 10.35 -3.41
C ILE A 200 6.78 11.07 -3.77
N ARG A 201 7.58 11.47 -2.78
CA ARG A 201 8.89 12.08 -2.99
C ARG A 201 9.83 11.16 -3.79
N GLN A 202 9.88 9.87 -3.46
CA GLN A 202 10.68 8.87 -4.19
C GLN A 202 10.20 8.67 -5.63
N LEU A 203 8.88 8.63 -5.85
CA LEU A 203 8.28 8.58 -7.19
C LEU A 203 8.73 9.79 -8.02
N LEU A 204 8.59 11.00 -7.49
CA LEU A 204 8.92 12.25 -8.19
C LEU A 204 10.42 12.41 -8.46
N ALA A 205 11.26 11.91 -7.55
CA ALA A 205 12.72 11.95 -7.69
C ALA A 205 13.26 10.94 -8.71
N SER A 206 12.46 9.95 -9.13
CA SER A 206 12.89 8.89 -10.04
C SER A 206 12.20 9.01 -11.41
N PRO A 207 12.92 9.48 -12.46
CA PRO A 207 12.36 9.55 -13.81
C PRO A 207 11.82 8.21 -14.32
N SER A 208 12.47 7.09 -13.95
CA SER A 208 12.02 5.75 -14.33
C SER A 208 10.73 5.31 -13.62
N LEU A 209 10.51 5.71 -12.37
CA LEU A 209 9.25 5.43 -11.69
C LEU A 209 8.15 6.35 -12.24
N LEU A 210 8.46 7.63 -12.44
CA LEU A 210 7.51 8.61 -12.95
C LEU A 210 7.02 8.26 -14.36
N ALA A 211 7.85 7.63 -15.19
CA ALA A 211 7.46 7.16 -16.52
C ALA A 211 6.32 6.12 -16.53
N GLN A 212 6.02 5.49 -15.39
CA GLN A 212 4.89 4.57 -15.24
C GLN A 212 3.57 5.29 -14.95
N ILE A 213 3.63 6.59 -14.62
CA ILE A 213 2.45 7.41 -14.37
C ILE A 213 1.93 7.95 -15.70
N THR A 214 0.70 7.59 -16.04
CA THR A 214 0.14 7.78 -17.38
C THR A 214 -0.51 9.14 -17.62
N SER A 215 -0.56 10.02 -16.61
CA SER A 215 -1.14 11.35 -16.72
C SER A 215 -0.36 12.37 -15.89
N SER A 216 -0.38 13.63 -16.33
CA SER A 216 0.14 14.78 -15.59
C SER A 216 -0.70 15.15 -14.37
N PHE A 217 -1.96 14.67 -14.28
CA PHE A 217 -2.79 14.80 -13.10
C PHE A 217 -2.79 13.49 -12.31
N VAL A 218 -2.73 13.60 -10.99
CA VAL A 218 -2.78 12.44 -10.09
C VAL A 218 -3.84 12.60 -9.01
N LEU A 219 -4.61 11.53 -8.79
CA LEU A 219 -5.49 11.40 -7.63
C LEU A 219 -4.77 10.61 -6.55
N VAL A 220 -4.29 11.28 -5.51
CA VAL A 220 -3.67 10.65 -4.34
C VAL A 220 -4.77 10.16 -3.42
N LEU A 221 -4.76 8.86 -3.11
CA LEU A 221 -5.67 8.18 -2.19
C LEU A 221 -4.90 7.43 -1.10
N GLU A 222 -5.60 7.13 -0.02
CA GLU A 222 -5.16 6.27 1.07
C GLU A 222 -6.02 5.00 1.15
N THR A 223 -5.49 4.00 1.86
CA THR A 223 -6.08 2.65 1.94
C THR A 223 -7.41 2.60 2.69
N ASP A 224 -7.72 3.59 3.51
CA ASP A 224 -8.99 3.71 4.25
C ASP A 224 -10.13 4.38 3.46
N HIS A 225 -9.86 4.83 2.23
CA HIS A 225 -10.89 5.35 1.35
C HIS A 225 -11.69 4.25 0.63
N VAL A 226 -12.94 4.55 0.28
CA VAL A 226 -13.79 3.71 -0.57
C VAL A 226 -14.47 4.58 -1.62
N LEU A 227 -14.28 4.25 -2.90
CA LEU A 227 -14.90 5.00 -4.00
C LEU A 227 -16.33 4.51 -4.26
N MET A 228 -17.28 5.42 -4.09
CA MET A 228 -18.72 5.14 -4.24
C MET A 228 -19.30 5.61 -5.57
N GLN A 229 -18.66 6.57 -6.23
CA GLN A 229 -19.03 7.10 -7.54
C GLN A 229 -17.77 7.35 -8.39
N PRO A 230 -17.88 7.43 -9.73
CA PRO A 230 -16.81 7.93 -10.58
C PRO A 230 -16.40 9.34 -10.15
N ILE A 231 -15.10 9.61 -10.10
CA ILE A 231 -14.57 10.93 -9.73
C ILE A 231 -14.17 11.67 -11.02
N PRO A 232 -14.78 12.82 -11.34
CA PRO A 232 -14.31 13.67 -12.42
C PRO A 232 -13.04 14.42 -12.01
N ASN A 233 -12.29 14.90 -12.99
CA ASN A 233 -11.16 15.76 -12.76
C ASN A 233 -11.60 17.19 -12.45
N LEU A 234 -11.58 17.53 -11.17
CA LEU A 234 -11.92 18.86 -10.67
C LEU A 234 -10.69 19.78 -10.54
N ALA A 235 -9.49 19.29 -10.83
CA ALA A 235 -8.26 20.06 -10.71
C ALA A 235 -7.89 20.76 -12.03
N THR A 236 -7.12 21.83 -11.90
CA THR A 236 -6.45 22.51 -13.01
C THR A 236 -4.93 22.47 -12.80
N PRO A 237 -4.11 22.85 -13.80
CA PRO A 237 -2.66 22.86 -13.65
C PRO A 237 -2.16 23.70 -12.46
N THR A 238 -2.93 24.70 -12.02
CA THR A 238 -2.57 25.64 -10.94
C THR A 238 -3.49 25.58 -9.73
N GLN A 239 -4.57 24.78 -9.77
CA GLN A 239 -5.53 24.68 -8.67
C GLN A 239 -5.87 23.20 -8.40
N PRO A 240 -5.40 22.62 -7.29
CA PRO A 240 -5.76 21.26 -6.92
C PRO A 240 -7.20 21.20 -6.37
N ALA A 241 -7.79 20.00 -6.39
CA ALA A 241 -9.06 19.70 -5.76
C ALA A 241 -8.83 18.71 -4.62
N ALA A 242 -9.24 19.08 -3.41
CA ALA A 242 -9.05 18.28 -2.20
C ALA A 242 -10.35 18.13 -1.42
N TYR A 243 -10.46 17.08 -0.62
CA TYR A 243 -11.53 16.98 0.36
C TYR A 243 -11.24 17.85 1.58
N VAL A 244 -12.27 18.57 2.03
CA VAL A 244 -12.20 19.43 3.21
C VAL A 244 -12.58 18.64 4.45
N PHE A 245 -11.64 18.50 5.37
CA PHE A 245 -11.89 17.94 6.69
C PHE A 245 -12.25 19.08 7.64
N GLY A 246 -13.52 19.47 7.65
CA GLY A 246 -14.03 20.61 8.44
C GLY A 246 -13.89 20.48 9.97
N TYR A 247 -13.27 19.42 10.46
CA TYR A 247 -12.90 19.23 11.87
C TYR A 247 -11.40 19.39 12.14
N MET A 248 -10.55 19.43 11.10
CA MET A 248 -9.10 19.57 11.23
C MET A 248 -8.71 21.04 11.10
N HIS A 249 -8.72 21.75 12.22
CA HIS A 249 -8.25 23.14 12.29
C HIS A 249 -6.99 23.23 13.13
N ALA A 250 -5.93 23.79 12.54
CA ALA A 250 -4.73 24.10 13.29
C ALA A 250 -4.96 25.31 14.20
N GLN A 251 -4.32 25.28 15.37
CA GLN A 251 -4.32 26.36 16.36
C GLN A 251 -2.90 26.89 16.55
N PRO A 252 -2.72 28.16 16.99
CA PRO A 252 -1.39 28.72 17.23
C PRO A 252 -0.51 27.88 18.17
N ALA A 253 -1.12 27.13 19.09
CA ALA A 253 -0.41 26.20 19.98
C ALA A 253 0.29 25.04 19.24
N GLN A 254 -0.04 24.78 17.98
CA GLN A 254 0.55 23.73 17.13
C GLN A 254 1.56 24.31 16.13
N ASP A 255 1.80 25.62 16.10
CA ASP A 255 2.73 26.26 15.16
C ASP A 255 4.15 25.70 15.27
N TYR A 256 4.55 25.20 16.44
CA TYR A 256 5.86 24.55 16.61
C TYR A 256 6.02 23.28 15.77
N ILE A 257 4.93 22.52 15.53
CA ILE A 257 4.93 21.36 14.64
C ILE A 257 4.89 21.84 13.19
N ILE A 258 4.04 22.81 12.87
CA ILE A 258 3.93 23.35 11.51
C ILE A 258 5.28 23.87 11.04
N LYS A 259 5.95 24.70 11.84
CA LYS A 259 7.26 25.28 11.52
C LYS A 259 8.38 24.24 11.38
N ARG A 260 8.21 23.04 11.96
CA ARG A 260 9.16 21.95 11.76
C ARG A 260 9.12 21.37 10.35
N TYR A 261 7.95 21.37 9.70
CA TYR A 261 7.78 20.79 8.35
C TYR A 261 7.54 21.84 7.25
N TRP A 262 7.06 23.03 7.62
CA TRP A 262 6.83 24.19 6.77
C TRP A 262 7.25 25.45 7.54
N PRO A 263 8.55 25.82 7.51
CA PRO A 263 9.10 26.91 8.34
C PRO A 263 8.41 28.27 8.14
N GLU A 264 7.99 28.56 6.91
CA GLU A 264 7.30 29.80 6.53
C GLU A 264 5.78 29.75 6.80
N GLY A 265 5.29 28.59 7.25
CA GLY A 265 3.89 28.32 7.50
C GLY A 265 3.41 28.73 8.89
N SER A 266 2.10 28.77 9.04
CA SER A 266 1.41 28.99 10.31
C SER A 266 0.06 28.29 10.34
N SER A 267 -0.51 28.14 11.53
CA SER A 267 -1.85 27.61 11.71
C SER A 267 -2.93 28.40 10.95
N LYS A 268 -2.69 29.68 10.66
CA LYS A 268 -3.61 30.55 9.90
C LYS A 268 -3.60 30.26 8.40
N GLN A 269 -2.49 29.76 7.86
CA GLN A 269 -2.33 29.44 6.45
C GLN A 269 -2.61 27.97 6.16
N LEU A 270 -2.55 27.10 7.18
CA LEU A 270 -2.86 25.69 7.02
C LEU A 270 -4.35 25.52 6.70
N GLN A 271 -4.62 24.98 5.53
CA GLN A 271 -5.98 24.69 5.09
C GLN A 271 -6.49 23.42 5.81
N PRO A 272 -7.81 23.32 6.08
CA PRO A 272 -8.42 22.14 6.69
C PRO A 272 -8.57 20.99 5.67
N VAL A 273 -7.48 20.64 5.00
CA VAL A 273 -7.39 19.59 3.99
C VAL A 273 -6.29 18.61 4.39
N GLY A 274 -6.50 17.34 4.05
CA GLY A 274 -5.49 16.29 4.24
C GLY A 274 -4.61 16.13 3.01
N PRO A 275 -3.58 15.25 3.08
CA PRO A 275 -2.78 14.87 1.92
C PRO A 275 -3.58 14.01 0.92
N SER A 276 -4.75 13.51 1.32
CA SER A 276 -5.66 12.74 0.48
C SER A 276 -7.11 12.85 1.02
N PRO A 277 -8.14 12.58 0.18
CA PRO A 277 -8.06 12.47 -1.26
C PRO A 277 -7.71 13.83 -1.89
N LEU A 278 -6.72 13.82 -2.78
CA LEU A 278 -6.16 15.02 -3.41
C LEU A 278 -5.97 14.76 -4.89
N LEU A 279 -6.62 15.58 -5.72
CA LEU A 279 -6.41 15.60 -7.16
C LEU A 279 -5.58 16.83 -7.52
N ILE A 280 -4.42 16.60 -8.14
CA ILE A 280 -3.39 17.62 -8.31
C ILE A 280 -2.56 17.38 -9.57
N HIS A 281 -2.04 18.46 -10.17
CA HIS A 281 -1.07 18.37 -11.25
C HIS A 281 0.32 18.03 -10.69
N LEU A 282 1.06 17.13 -11.33
CA LEU A 282 2.37 16.64 -10.85
C LEU A 282 3.36 17.77 -10.56
N ASP A 283 3.35 18.85 -11.35
CA ASP A 283 4.25 20.00 -11.14
C ASP A 283 4.01 20.71 -9.80
N GLN A 284 2.80 20.63 -9.24
CA GLN A 284 2.47 21.23 -7.94
C GLN A 284 2.91 20.35 -6.76
N LEU A 285 3.41 19.13 -6.99
CA LEU A 285 3.97 18.25 -5.96
C LEU A 285 5.50 18.33 -5.85
N ARG A 286 6.16 19.11 -6.71
CA ARG A 286 7.63 19.22 -6.78
C ARG A 286 8.20 20.27 -5.84
#